data_AF-A0A4R6DPK7-F1
#
_entry.id   AF-A0A4R6DPK7-F1
#
_cell.length_a   1.000
_cell.length_b   1.000
_cell.length_c   1.000
_cell.angle_alpha   90.00
_cell.angle_beta   90.00
_cell.angle_gamma   90.00
#
_symmetry.space_group_name_H-M   'P 1'
#
loop_
_entity.id
_entity.type
_entity.pdbx_description
1 polymer ?
#
loop_
_entity_poly.entity_id
_entity_poly.type
_entity_poly.pdbx_seq_one_letter_code
_entity_poly.pdbx_strand_id
1 'polypeptide(L)'
;MRGPTFLLLALLAAQAHAQGAVTSVCYNYGCASEGLVVIDPARLARAGETLALAHDAAGERDAIAHVIGDFYRIAGEQTPVRADRGGNFADQGAEGRMDCIDHSTSTTRLLRLLEDRGWLRFHRVEEPARRSRVLFQHFSAVIEEIDAPPHEAVVPAPEPEPMPVPDYMAVMLAQCDCAEVLQDLRPAAASDAAPEEASLAGQPGARFAVDSWFVDNGEPAVVLPLADWLDGEGPNVQ
;
A
#
# COMPACT_ATOMS: atom_id res chain seq x y z
N MET A 1 28.58 -36.22 -11.95
CA MET A 1 27.34 -36.27 -12.76
C MET A 1 26.21 -35.72 -11.92
N ARG A 2 25.96 -34.40 -12.00
CA ARG A 2 24.82 -33.75 -11.31
C ARG A 2 23.57 -34.13 -12.11
N GLY A 3 22.80 -35.07 -11.57
CA GLY A 3 21.76 -35.78 -12.30
C GLY A 3 20.54 -34.91 -12.66
N PRO A 4 19.73 -35.35 -13.64
CA PRO A 4 18.51 -34.67 -14.11
C PRO A 4 17.46 -34.44 -13.00
N THR A 5 17.59 -35.13 -11.87
CA THR A 5 16.71 -35.03 -10.70
C THR A 5 16.79 -33.68 -10.00
N PHE A 6 17.96 -33.03 -9.97
CA PHE A 6 18.11 -31.68 -9.38
C PHE A 6 17.42 -30.60 -10.24
N LEU A 7 17.38 -30.81 -11.57
CA LEU A 7 16.72 -29.89 -12.50
C LEU A 7 15.19 -29.99 -12.38
N LEU A 8 14.65 -31.19 -12.14
CA LEU A 8 13.21 -31.41 -11.97
C LEU A 8 12.64 -30.79 -10.68
N LEU A 9 13.39 -30.87 -9.56
CA LEU A 9 12.98 -30.28 -8.28
C LEU A 9 13.00 -28.73 -8.31
N ALA A 10 13.94 -28.13 -9.04
CA ALA A 10 13.96 -26.67 -9.24
C ALA A 10 12.78 -26.18 -10.09
N LEU A 11 12.33 -26.94 -11.10
CA LEU A 11 11.15 -26.61 -11.90
C LEU A 11 9.83 -26.73 -11.11
N LEU A 12 9.71 -27.68 -10.19
CA LEU A 12 8.51 -27.85 -9.35
C LEU A 12 8.38 -26.74 -8.28
N ALA A 13 9.49 -26.22 -7.74
CA ALA A 13 9.48 -25.09 -6.80
C ALA A 13 9.11 -23.75 -7.47
N ALA A 14 9.46 -23.58 -8.76
CA ALA A 14 9.08 -22.40 -9.54
C ALA A 14 7.59 -22.35 -9.90
N GLN A 15 6.89 -23.50 -9.89
CA GLN A 15 5.46 -23.59 -10.22
C GLN A 15 4.54 -23.19 -9.04
N ALA A 16 5.06 -23.18 -7.80
CA ALA A 16 4.26 -22.86 -6.62
C ALA A 16 3.97 -21.35 -6.47
N HIS A 17 4.73 -20.49 -7.15
CA HIS A 17 4.64 -19.03 -7.03
C HIS A 17 3.70 -18.37 -8.06
N ALA A 18 3.07 -19.15 -8.95
CA ALA A 18 2.29 -18.62 -10.07
C ALA A 18 0.79 -18.91 -9.97
N GLN A 19 0.21 -18.83 -8.77
CA GLN A 19 -1.24 -18.94 -8.61
C GLN A 19 -1.85 -17.53 -8.55
N GLY A 20 -2.81 -17.25 -9.42
CA GLY A 20 -3.61 -16.03 -9.38
C GLY A 20 -4.52 -15.99 -8.14
N ALA A 21 -5.44 -15.03 -8.13
CA ALA A 21 -6.44 -14.93 -7.07
C ALA A 21 -7.84 -14.80 -7.69
N VAL A 22 -8.83 -15.30 -6.97
CA VAL A 22 -10.24 -15.03 -7.25
C VAL A 22 -10.83 -14.41 -6.00
N THR A 23 -11.51 -13.29 -6.16
CA THR A 23 -12.22 -12.57 -5.09
C THR A 23 -13.55 -12.04 -5.63
N SER A 24 -14.40 -11.47 -4.78
CA SER A 24 -15.64 -10.82 -5.22
C SER A 24 -15.73 -9.37 -4.76
N VAL A 25 -16.29 -8.53 -5.62
CA VAL A 25 -16.60 -7.13 -5.34
C VAL A 25 -18.12 -6.93 -5.27
N CYS A 26 -18.57 -6.15 -4.30
CA CYS A 26 -19.94 -5.68 -4.14
C CYS A 26 -20.17 -4.42 -4.99
N TYR A 27 -21.37 -4.26 -5.53
CA TYR A 27 -21.81 -3.05 -6.22
C TYR A 27 -23.34 -2.93 -6.24
N ASN A 28 -23.84 -1.84 -6.83
CA ASN A 28 -25.26 -1.46 -6.92
C ASN A 28 -25.90 -1.07 -5.58
N TYR A 29 -25.11 -0.55 -4.64
CA TYR A 29 -25.47 -0.05 -3.31
C TYR A 29 -25.88 -1.15 -2.33
N GLY A 30 -25.29 -1.15 -1.15
CA GLY A 30 -25.61 -2.11 -0.08
C GLY A 30 -25.28 -3.56 -0.44
N CYS A 31 -24.31 -3.79 -1.33
CA CYS A 31 -23.94 -5.08 -1.91
C CYS A 31 -25.12 -5.80 -2.57
N ALA A 32 -25.98 -5.06 -3.28
CA ALA A 32 -27.11 -5.64 -4.00
C ALA A 32 -26.67 -6.58 -5.14
N SER A 33 -25.45 -6.45 -5.63
CA SER A 33 -24.85 -7.31 -6.64
C SER A 33 -23.41 -7.65 -6.28
N GLU A 34 -22.98 -8.86 -6.64
CA GLU A 34 -21.60 -9.30 -6.49
C GLU A 34 -21.01 -9.72 -7.84
N GLY A 35 -19.75 -9.39 -8.08
CA GLY A 35 -19.00 -9.76 -9.28
C GLY A 35 -17.72 -10.48 -8.91
N LEU A 36 -17.48 -11.65 -9.51
CA LEU A 36 -16.20 -12.34 -9.37
C LEU A 36 -15.12 -11.62 -10.16
N VAL A 37 -13.97 -11.45 -9.53
CA VAL A 37 -12.79 -10.81 -10.11
C VAL A 37 -11.66 -11.81 -10.09
N VAL A 38 -11.11 -12.11 -11.26
CA VAL A 38 -9.92 -12.94 -11.42
C VAL A 38 -8.71 -12.03 -11.55
N ILE A 39 -7.76 -12.14 -10.63
CA ILE A 39 -6.47 -11.47 -10.67
C ILE A 39 -5.46 -12.49 -11.19
N ASP A 40 -4.99 -12.29 -12.42
CA ASP A 40 -4.01 -13.20 -13.00
C ASP A 40 -2.65 -13.15 -12.25
N PRO A 41 -1.84 -14.21 -12.34
CA PRO A 41 -0.61 -14.32 -11.57
C PRO A 41 0.35 -13.15 -11.74
N ALA A 42 0.43 -12.55 -12.95
CA ALA A 42 1.36 -11.47 -13.21
C ALA A 42 0.94 -10.16 -12.54
N ARG A 43 -0.36 -9.85 -12.50
CA ARG A 43 -0.84 -8.65 -11.77
C ARG A 43 -0.79 -8.85 -10.27
N LEU A 44 -1.10 -10.07 -9.81
CA LEU A 44 -1.01 -10.41 -8.40
C LEU A 44 0.43 -10.32 -7.90
N ALA A 45 1.41 -10.81 -8.68
CA ALA A 45 2.83 -10.69 -8.35
C ALA A 45 3.28 -9.23 -8.22
N ARG A 46 2.83 -8.34 -9.11
CA ARG A 46 3.13 -6.89 -9.02
C ARG A 46 2.61 -6.25 -7.74
N ALA A 47 1.44 -6.67 -7.25
CA ALA A 47 0.91 -6.20 -5.97
C ALA A 47 1.83 -6.63 -4.80
N GLY A 48 2.28 -7.88 -4.80
CA GLY A 48 3.24 -8.38 -3.81
C GLY A 48 4.58 -7.66 -3.87
N GLU A 49 5.11 -7.39 -5.07
CA GLU A 49 6.34 -6.60 -5.28
C GLU A 49 6.19 -5.17 -4.74
N THR A 50 5.04 -4.53 -4.99
CA THR A 50 4.75 -3.18 -4.50
C THR A 50 4.74 -3.12 -2.98
N LEU A 51 4.08 -4.07 -2.31
CA LEU A 51 4.04 -4.16 -0.84
C LEU A 51 5.42 -4.52 -0.25
N ALA A 52 6.22 -5.30 -0.96
CA ALA A 52 7.57 -5.66 -0.52
C ALA A 52 8.54 -4.47 -0.49
N LEU A 53 8.27 -3.40 -1.25
CA LEU A 53 9.07 -2.16 -1.25
C LEU A 53 8.87 -1.32 0.02
N ALA A 54 7.79 -1.53 0.78
CA ALA A 54 7.56 -0.78 2.01
C ALA A 54 8.67 -1.07 3.05
N HIS A 55 9.26 -0.05 3.67
CA HIS A 55 10.28 -0.26 4.70
C HIS A 55 9.75 -0.04 6.12
N ASP A 56 8.59 0.59 6.24
CA ASP A 56 7.90 0.92 7.47
C ASP A 56 6.38 0.88 7.27
N ALA A 57 5.64 1.15 8.36
CA ALA A 57 4.19 1.18 8.33
C ALA A 57 3.63 2.29 7.41
N ALA A 58 4.27 3.46 7.36
CA ALA A 58 3.81 4.54 6.49
C ALA A 58 3.90 4.14 5.01
N GLY A 59 5.04 3.58 4.59
CA GLY A 59 5.24 3.07 3.24
C GLY A 59 4.32 1.90 2.90
N GLU A 60 3.96 1.05 3.88
CA GLU A 60 2.99 -0.02 3.64
C GLU A 60 1.58 0.54 3.42
N ARG A 61 1.17 1.58 4.15
CA ARG A 61 -0.11 2.27 3.91
C ARG A 61 -0.16 2.89 2.52
N ASP A 62 0.92 3.53 2.08
CA ASP A 62 1.03 4.08 0.73
C ASP A 62 0.96 2.98 -0.33
N ALA A 63 1.64 1.85 -0.12
CA ALA A 63 1.59 0.70 -1.02
C ALA A 63 0.18 0.08 -1.07
N ILE A 64 -0.49 -0.06 0.08
CA ILE A 64 -1.88 -0.55 0.19
C ILE A 64 -2.81 0.34 -0.65
N ALA A 65 -2.70 1.67 -0.54
CA ALA A 65 -3.54 2.61 -1.30
C ALA A 65 -3.50 2.32 -2.80
N HIS A 66 -2.29 2.18 -3.36
CA HIS A 66 -2.06 1.90 -4.77
C HIS A 66 -2.52 0.49 -5.18
N VAL A 67 -2.21 -0.53 -4.37
CA VAL A 67 -2.60 -1.92 -4.66
C VAL A 67 -4.12 -2.08 -4.66
N ILE A 68 -4.82 -1.44 -3.74
CA ILE A 68 -6.29 -1.45 -3.71
C ILE A 68 -6.85 -0.77 -4.97
N GLY A 69 -6.31 0.38 -5.38
CA GLY A 69 -6.67 1.02 -6.65
C GLY A 69 -6.43 0.09 -7.85
N ASP A 70 -5.28 -0.57 -7.92
CA ASP A 70 -4.97 -1.52 -8.99
C ASP A 70 -5.96 -2.70 -9.03
N PHE A 71 -6.34 -3.24 -7.88
CA PHE A 71 -7.33 -4.32 -7.79
C PHE A 71 -8.72 -3.86 -8.22
N TYR A 72 -9.14 -2.64 -7.88
CA TYR A 72 -10.39 -2.07 -8.40
C TYR A 72 -10.35 -1.85 -9.91
N ARG A 73 -9.21 -1.44 -10.46
CA ARG A 73 -9.03 -1.31 -11.91
C ARG A 73 -9.19 -2.65 -12.63
N ILE A 74 -8.59 -3.71 -12.07
CA ILE A 74 -8.74 -5.09 -12.56
C ILE A 74 -10.21 -5.55 -12.45
N ALA A 75 -10.91 -5.15 -11.37
CA ALA A 75 -12.33 -5.43 -11.22
C ALA A 75 -13.16 -4.72 -12.29
N GLY A 76 -12.87 -3.45 -12.59
CA GLY A 76 -13.55 -2.66 -13.63
C GLY A 76 -13.36 -3.22 -15.05
N GLU A 77 -12.29 -3.96 -15.32
CA GLU A 77 -12.13 -4.68 -16.59
C GLU A 77 -13.11 -5.85 -16.75
N GLN A 78 -13.62 -6.39 -15.64
CA GLN A 78 -14.38 -7.65 -15.60
C GLN A 78 -15.82 -7.46 -15.15
N THR A 79 -16.14 -6.35 -14.48
CA THR A 79 -17.45 -6.08 -13.89
C THR A 79 -17.92 -4.66 -14.19
N PRO A 80 -19.21 -4.34 -13.98
CA PRO A 80 -19.76 -3.01 -14.19
C PRO A 80 -19.10 -1.90 -13.35
N VAL A 81 -18.33 -2.23 -12.30
CA VAL A 81 -17.73 -1.25 -11.37
C VAL A 81 -16.79 -0.24 -12.02
N ARG A 82 -16.37 -0.43 -13.28
CA ARG A 82 -15.67 0.61 -14.04
C ARG A 82 -16.45 1.92 -14.18
N ALA A 83 -17.77 1.89 -14.00
CA ALA A 83 -18.64 3.05 -14.09
C ALA A 83 -18.74 3.81 -12.76
N ASP A 84 -18.20 3.24 -11.68
CA ASP A 84 -18.18 3.84 -10.36
C ASP A 84 -17.31 5.11 -10.32
N ARG A 85 -17.78 6.08 -9.53
CA ARG A 85 -17.19 7.41 -9.39
C ARG A 85 -17.07 7.74 -7.92
N GLY A 86 -16.11 8.59 -7.58
CA GLY A 86 -15.94 9.05 -6.20
C GLY A 86 -17.22 9.69 -5.68
N GLY A 87 -17.69 9.22 -4.51
CA GLY A 87 -18.94 9.66 -3.91
C GLY A 87 -20.20 9.11 -4.59
N ASN A 88 -21.35 9.22 -3.91
CA ASN A 88 -22.61 8.65 -4.40
C ASN A 88 -23.29 9.47 -5.52
N PHE A 89 -22.97 10.76 -5.66
CA PHE A 89 -23.74 11.63 -6.57
C PHE A 89 -23.15 11.69 -7.98
N ALA A 90 -21.88 11.33 -8.14
CA ALA A 90 -21.18 11.39 -9.42
C ALA A 90 -21.57 10.25 -10.38
N ASP A 91 -22.15 9.16 -9.86
CA ASP A 91 -22.46 7.95 -10.62
C ASP A 91 -23.76 8.02 -11.46
N GLN A 92 -24.64 9.00 -11.19
CA GLN A 92 -25.93 9.20 -11.87
C GLN A 92 -26.83 7.95 -11.94
N GLY A 93 -26.70 7.01 -10.99
CA GLY A 93 -27.46 5.77 -11.00
C GLY A 93 -26.95 4.72 -12.00
N ALA A 94 -25.71 4.85 -12.48
CA ALA A 94 -25.09 3.89 -13.38
C ALA A 94 -25.09 2.46 -12.80
N GLU A 95 -25.13 1.46 -13.69
CA GLU A 95 -24.87 0.07 -13.31
C GLU A 95 -23.40 -0.05 -12.87
N GLY A 96 -23.15 -0.69 -11.73
CA GLY A 96 -21.80 -0.85 -11.20
C GLY A 96 -21.37 0.22 -10.21
N ARG A 97 -22.18 1.26 -10.01
CA ARG A 97 -21.96 2.25 -8.95
C ARG A 97 -21.81 1.61 -7.58
N MET A 98 -21.02 2.22 -6.72
CA MET A 98 -20.71 1.70 -5.40
C MET A 98 -21.03 2.75 -4.32
N ASP A 99 -21.66 2.32 -3.24
CA ASP A 99 -21.78 3.14 -2.03
C ASP A 99 -20.72 2.77 -0.99
N CYS A 100 -20.70 3.48 0.15
CA CYS A 100 -19.74 3.19 1.22
C CYS A 100 -19.81 1.74 1.74
N ILE A 101 -20.95 1.05 1.63
CA ILE A 101 -21.08 -0.36 2.04
C ILE A 101 -20.40 -1.27 1.02
N ASP A 102 -20.60 -0.99 -0.27
CA ASP A 102 -19.94 -1.71 -1.36
C ASP A 102 -18.42 -1.57 -1.27
N HIS A 103 -17.92 -0.35 -1.10
CA HIS A 103 -16.49 -0.06 -0.97
C HIS A 103 -15.88 -0.69 0.28
N SER A 104 -16.48 -0.48 1.46
CA SER A 104 -15.93 -1.04 2.70
C SER A 104 -15.88 -2.57 2.67
N THR A 105 -16.91 -3.22 2.12
CA THR A 105 -16.98 -4.68 2.00
C THR A 105 -15.95 -5.21 1.00
N SER A 106 -15.92 -4.64 -0.20
CA SER A 106 -15.01 -5.06 -1.27
C SER A 106 -13.55 -4.81 -0.89
N THR A 107 -13.24 -3.63 -0.36
CA THR A 107 -11.88 -3.28 0.10
C THR A 107 -11.43 -4.19 1.23
N THR A 108 -12.31 -4.55 2.17
CA THR A 108 -11.96 -5.52 3.22
C THR A 108 -11.63 -6.90 2.64
N ARG A 109 -12.40 -7.40 1.67
CA ARG A 109 -12.10 -8.68 0.97
C ARG A 109 -10.75 -8.63 0.25
N LEU A 110 -10.44 -7.51 -0.40
CA LEU A 110 -9.16 -7.29 -1.08
C LEU A 110 -7.99 -7.22 -0.09
N LEU A 111 -8.16 -6.54 1.05
CA LEU A 111 -7.14 -6.48 2.09
C LEU A 111 -6.89 -7.86 2.72
N ARG A 112 -7.95 -8.64 3.01
CA ARG A 112 -7.83 -10.03 3.51
C ARG A 112 -7.10 -10.92 2.51
N LEU A 113 -7.30 -10.74 1.21
CA LEU A 113 -6.55 -11.47 0.18
C LEU A 113 -5.02 -11.23 0.30
N LEU A 114 -4.62 -9.99 0.61
CA LEU A 114 -3.21 -9.61 0.82
C LEU A 114 -2.68 -10.14 2.16
N GLU A 115 -3.48 -10.06 3.22
CA GLU A 115 -3.15 -10.56 4.55
C GLU A 115 -2.98 -12.09 4.58
N ASP A 116 -3.88 -12.84 3.94
CA ASP A 116 -3.81 -14.32 3.83
C ASP A 116 -2.55 -14.79 3.10
N ARG A 117 -1.94 -13.91 2.30
CA ARG A 117 -0.66 -14.16 1.60
C ARG A 117 0.56 -13.76 2.43
N GLY A 118 0.35 -13.16 3.60
CA GLY A 118 1.41 -12.63 4.45
C GLY A 118 2.13 -11.43 3.83
N TRP A 119 1.46 -10.67 2.96
CA TRP A 119 2.06 -9.51 2.30
C TRP A 119 1.96 -8.22 3.11
N LEU A 120 1.06 -8.17 4.09
CA LEU A 120 0.99 -7.10 5.08
C LEU A 120 1.93 -7.45 6.24
N ARG A 121 3.02 -6.71 6.38
CA ARG A 121 4.06 -6.91 7.39
C ARG A 121 3.92 -5.96 8.58
N PHE A 122 3.36 -4.78 8.34
CA PHE A 122 3.20 -3.74 9.35
C PHE A 122 1.75 -3.58 9.80
N HIS A 123 0.79 -4.17 9.08
CA HIS A 123 -0.62 -4.09 9.42
C HIS A 123 -1.32 -5.44 9.40
N ARG A 124 -2.38 -5.53 10.20
CA ARG A 124 -3.42 -6.56 10.08
C ARG A 124 -4.75 -5.92 9.71
N VAL A 125 -5.63 -6.68 9.11
CA VAL A 125 -6.95 -6.21 8.70
C VAL A 125 -7.93 -6.37 9.86
N GLU A 126 -8.75 -5.36 10.09
CA GLU A 126 -9.77 -5.33 11.15
C GLU A 126 -11.18 -5.35 10.55
N GLU A 127 -12.19 -5.42 11.41
CA GLU A 127 -13.59 -5.24 10.99
C GLU A 127 -13.84 -3.80 10.49
N PRO A 128 -14.72 -3.60 9.49
CA PRO A 128 -15.05 -2.28 8.98
C PRO A 128 -15.53 -1.31 10.07
N ALA A 129 -15.04 -0.08 10.02
CA ALA A 129 -15.50 0.99 10.90
C ALA A 129 -16.72 1.68 10.31
N ARG A 130 -17.56 2.20 11.21
CA ARG A 130 -18.74 3.00 10.88
C ARG A 130 -18.64 4.37 11.52
N ARG A 131 -18.70 5.42 10.69
CA ARG A 131 -18.92 6.82 11.09
C ARG A 131 -20.40 7.15 10.94
N SER A 132 -21.02 7.65 11.99
CA SER A 132 -22.47 7.91 12.02
C SER A 132 -22.74 9.30 12.59
N ARG A 133 -23.31 10.21 11.78
CA ARG A 133 -23.83 11.51 12.23
C ARG A 133 -25.33 11.55 11.95
N VAL A 134 -26.17 11.31 12.96
CA VAL A 134 -27.67 11.33 13.00
C VAL A 134 -28.42 10.79 11.77
N LEU A 135 -28.20 11.30 10.55
CA LEU A 135 -28.82 10.89 9.27
C LEU A 135 -27.82 10.36 8.21
N PHE A 136 -26.51 10.54 8.40
CA PHE A 136 -25.49 10.09 7.44
C PHE A 136 -24.62 9.00 8.07
N GLN A 137 -24.57 7.85 7.42
CA GLN A 137 -23.70 6.73 7.76
C GLN A 137 -22.63 6.61 6.68
N HIS A 138 -21.39 6.40 7.10
CA HIS A 138 -20.25 6.14 6.23
C HIS A 138 -19.47 4.96 6.78
N PHE A 139 -19.07 4.04 5.91
CA PHE A 139 -18.32 2.83 6.27
C PHE A 139 -16.99 2.81 5.54
N SER A 140 -15.95 2.28 6.19
CA SER A 140 -14.63 2.09 5.57
C SER A 140 -14.02 0.77 6.04
N ALA A 141 -13.20 0.17 5.19
CA ALA A 141 -12.29 -0.89 5.62
C ALA A 141 -11.25 -0.32 6.60
N VAL A 142 -10.71 -1.18 7.46
CA VAL A 142 -9.79 -0.78 8.53
C VAL A 142 -8.58 -1.69 8.56
N ILE A 143 -7.42 -1.09 8.74
CA ILE A 143 -6.18 -1.78 9.07
C ILE A 143 -5.66 -1.27 10.42
N GLU A 144 -5.10 -2.18 11.22
CA GLU A 144 -4.41 -1.86 12.46
C GLU A 144 -2.93 -2.13 12.28
N GLU A 145 -2.12 -1.16 12.66
CA GLU A 145 -0.67 -1.28 12.70
C GLU A 145 -0.26 -2.27 13.80
N ILE A 146 0.57 -3.24 13.45
CA ILE A 146 1.09 -4.25 14.36
C ILE A 146 2.56 -3.98 14.66
N ASP A 147 3.09 -4.63 15.70
CA ASP A 147 4.54 -4.70 15.88
C ASP A 147 5.15 -5.27 14.60
N ALA A 148 5.95 -4.45 13.91
CA ALA A 148 6.73 -4.95 12.80
C ALA A 148 7.49 -6.20 13.28
N PRO A 149 7.51 -7.30 12.51
CA PRO A 149 8.41 -8.39 12.83
C PRO A 149 9.79 -7.75 13.00
N PRO A 150 10.54 -8.09 14.08
CA PRO A 150 11.82 -7.46 14.34
C PRO A 150 12.57 -7.49 13.02
N HIS A 151 13.01 -6.31 12.52
CA HIS A 151 13.95 -6.28 11.41
C HIS A 151 14.94 -7.38 11.77
N GLU A 152 15.06 -8.45 10.97
CA GLU A 152 16.30 -9.20 11.02
C GLU A 152 17.32 -8.11 10.83
N ALA A 153 18.00 -7.78 11.93
CA ALA A 153 18.87 -6.63 11.97
C ALA A 153 19.70 -6.81 10.72
N VAL A 154 19.63 -5.86 9.80
CA VAL A 154 20.63 -5.80 8.76
C VAL A 154 21.87 -5.63 9.58
N VAL A 155 22.55 -6.75 9.85
CA VAL A 155 23.86 -6.76 10.45
C VAL A 155 24.58 -5.88 9.46
N PRO A 156 24.98 -4.65 9.85
CA PRO A 156 25.64 -3.78 8.92
C PRO A 156 26.72 -4.64 8.29
N ALA A 157 26.66 -4.77 6.96
CA ALA A 157 27.67 -5.54 6.25
C ALA A 157 29.00 -5.08 6.84
N PRO A 158 29.89 -6.02 7.25
CA PRO A 158 31.13 -5.64 7.90
C PRO A 158 31.72 -4.51 7.08
N GLU A 159 31.98 -3.36 7.73
CA GLU A 159 32.47 -2.17 7.04
C GLU A 159 33.55 -2.65 6.08
N PRO A 160 33.41 -2.42 4.76
CA PRO A 160 34.41 -2.88 3.83
C PRO A 160 35.73 -2.30 4.33
N GLU A 161 36.73 -3.16 4.52
CA GLU A 161 38.05 -2.70 4.96
C GLU A 161 38.42 -1.49 4.10
N PRO A 162 38.80 -0.36 4.71
CA PRO A 162 39.01 0.87 3.97
C PRO A 162 40.06 0.59 2.91
N MET A 163 39.64 0.51 1.65
CA MET A 163 40.58 0.39 0.55
C MET A 163 41.48 1.63 0.62
N PRO A 164 42.80 1.47 0.51
CA PRO A 164 43.70 2.59 0.56
C PRO A 164 43.32 3.56 -0.57
N VAL A 165 42.81 4.73 -0.18
CA VAL A 165 42.51 5.81 -1.12
C VAL A 165 43.86 6.23 -1.71
N PRO A 166 44.07 6.10 -3.02
CA PRO A 166 45.37 6.41 -3.60
C PRO A 166 45.74 7.87 -3.40
N ASP A 167 47.01 8.17 -3.13
CA ASP A 167 47.50 9.54 -2.84
C ASP A 167 47.16 10.56 -3.94
N TYR A 168 47.00 10.09 -5.19
CA TYR A 168 46.60 10.96 -6.30
C TYR A 168 45.17 11.50 -6.16
N MET A 169 44.29 10.83 -5.40
CA MET A 169 42.92 11.30 -5.15
C MET A 169 42.91 12.57 -4.31
N ALA A 170 43.82 12.71 -3.35
CA ALA A 170 43.97 13.94 -2.58
C ALA A 170 44.44 15.11 -3.45
N VAL A 171 45.34 14.83 -4.41
CA VAL A 171 45.82 15.82 -5.38
C VAL A 171 44.71 16.22 -6.36
N MET A 172 43.93 15.26 -6.86
CA MET A 172 42.78 15.52 -7.74
C MET A 172 41.70 16.34 -7.03
N LEU A 173 41.39 16.04 -5.76
CA LEU A 173 40.44 16.80 -4.96
C LEU A 173 40.93 18.23 -4.64
N ALA A 174 42.24 18.41 -4.43
CA ALA A 174 42.83 19.73 -4.20
C ALA A 174 42.92 20.60 -5.47
N GLN A 175 42.93 19.98 -6.65
CA GLN A 175 42.91 20.65 -7.96
C GLN A 175 41.50 20.85 -8.53
N CYS A 176 40.52 20.19 -7.93
CA CYS A 176 39.12 20.40 -8.23
C CYS A 176 38.67 21.73 -7.59
N ASP A 177 38.28 22.71 -8.40
CA ASP A 177 37.71 23.98 -7.94
C ASP A 177 36.24 23.75 -7.49
N CYS A 178 36.09 23.00 -6.40
CA CYS A 178 34.82 22.46 -5.90
C CYS A 178 34.07 23.45 -4.99
N ALA A 179 34.10 24.75 -5.30
CA ALA A 179 33.29 25.73 -4.59
C ALA A 179 31.78 25.44 -4.69
N GLU A 180 31.35 24.73 -5.74
CA GLU A 180 29.95 24.31 -5.96
C GLU A 180 29.62 23.02 -5.19
N VAL A 181 30.53 22.02 -5.12
CA VAL A 181 30.28 20.74 -4.42
C VAL A 181 30.19 20.90 -2.89
N LEU A 182 30.91 21.88 -2.32
CA LEU A 182 30.81 22.18 -0.88
C LEU A 182 29.46 22.82 -0.48
N GLN A 183 28.70 23.36 -1.43
CA GLN A 183 27.36 23.89 -1.16
C GLN A 183 26.32 22.76 -1.08
N ASP A 184 26.51 21.68 -1.84
CA ASP A 184 25.68 20.47 -1.79
C ASP A 184 25.90 19.64 -0.51
N LEU A 185 27.05 19.81 0.14
CA LEU A 185 27.40 19.14 1.40
C LEU A 185 27.06 19.95 2.66
N ARG A 186 26.55 21.18 2.52
CA ARG A 186 26.12 21.96 3.68
C ARG A 186 24.84 21.31 4.20
N PRO A 187 24.82 20.74 5.42
CA PRO A 187 23.56 20.37 6.03
C PRO A 187 22.73 21.65 6.07
N ALA A 188 21.49 21.57 5.57
CA ALA A 188 20.53 22.63 5.75
C ALA A 188 20.61 23.06 7.22
N ALA A 189 21.01 24.31 7.45
CA ALA A 189 21.04 24.86 8.79
C ALA A 189 19.67 24.58 9.40
N ALA A 190 19.67 23.91 10.54
CA ALA A 190 18.48 23.63 11.33
C ALA A 190 17.64 24.91 11.39
N SER A 191 16.52 24.92 10.66
CA SER A 191 15.52 25.95 10.82
C SER A 191 14.89 25.74 12.18
N ASP A 192 14.88 26.78 13.01
CA ASP A 192 14.19 26.87 14.29
C ASP A 192 12.66 26.84 14.12
N ALA A 193 12.18 25.74 13.56
CA ALA A 193 10.82 25.26 13.70
C ALA A 193 10.99 23.76 13.93
N ALA A 194 10.94 23.34 15.20
CA ALA A 194 10.73 21.95 15.50
C ALA A 194 9.44 21.52 14.78
N PRO A 195 9.48 20.59 13.82
CA PRO A 195 8.28 19.86 13.50
C PRO A 195 8.00 19.01 14.74
N GLU A 196 6.74 18.99 15.20
CA GLU A 196 6.26 17.91 16.05
C GLU A 196 6.80 16.59 15.49
N GLU A 197 7.41 15.81 16.36
CA GLU A 197 8.05 14.53 16.06
C GLU A 197 7.16 13.69 15.16
N ALA A 198 7.41 13.75 13.85
CA ALA A 198 6.94 12.77 12.91
C ALA A 198 7.52 11.44 13.40
N SER A 199 6.64 10.66 14.02
CA SER A 199 6.83 9.32 14.56
C SER A 199 7.57 8.43 13.56
N LEU A 200 8.90 8.45 13.63
CA LEU A 200 9.81 7.62 12.80
C LEU A 200 9.80 6.14 13.20
N ALA A 201 9.03 5.76 14.21
CA ALA A 201 8.72 4.40 14.54
C ALA A 201 7.20 4.23 14.42
N GLY A 202 6.80 3.08 13.89
CA GLY A 202 5.41 2.68 13.88
C GLY A 202 4.76 2.78 15.26
N GLN A 203 3.43 2.97 15.29
CA GLN A 203 2.61 2.99 16.49
C GLN A 203 1.75 1.73 16.53
N PRO A 204 2.22 0.61 17.11
CA PRO A 204 1.41 -0.59 17.28
C PRO A 204 0.06 -0.25 17.93
N GLY A 205 -1.02 -0.73 17.33
CA GLY A 205 -2.40 -0.41 17.72
C GLY A 205 -2.99 0.84 17.07
N ALA A 206 -2.21 1.64 16.33
CA ALA A 206 -2.75 2.71 15.51
C ALA A 206 -3.63 2.12 14.40
N ARG A 207 -4.83 2.70 14.21
CA ARG A 207 -5.80 2.22 13.22
C ARG A 207 -5.98 3.24 12.12
N PHE A 208 -6.14 2.75 10.91
CA PHE A 208 -6.28 3.56 9.70
C PHE A 208 -7.50 3.10 8.91
N ALA A 209 -8.26 4.05 8.40
CA ALA A 209 -9.31 3.81 7.43
C ALA A 209 -8.67 3.67 6.04
N VAL A 210 -9.06 2.65 5.28
CA VAL A 210 -8.72 2.47 3.86
C VAL A 210 -10.00 2.62 3.05
N ASP A 211 -10.19 3.80 2.50
CA ASP A 211 -11.47 4.23 1.95
C ASP A 211 -11.36 4.57 0.45
N SER A 212 -11.82 3.64 -0.39
CA SER A 212 -11.85 3.81 -1.84
C SER A 212 -13.09 4.53 -2.35
N TRP A 213 -14.05 4.86 -1.48
CA TRP A 213 -15.28 5.57 -1.87
C TRP A 213 -15.02 7.02 -2.31
N PHE A 214 -13.92 7.62 -1.84
CA PHE A 214 -13.57 9.01 -2.11
C PHE A 214 -13.07 9.27 -3.54
N VAL A 215 -12.79 8.23 -4.31
CA VAL A 215 -12.07 8.35 -5.58
C VAL A 215 -12.77 7.56 -6.68
N ASP A 216 -12.46 7.88 -7.94
CA ASP A 216 -12.98 7.13 -9.07
C ASP A 216 -12.43 5.70 -9.09
N ASN A 217 -13.16 4.79 -9.74
CA ASN A 217 -12.75 3.39 -9.84
C ASN A 217 -11.32 3.25 -10.38
N GLY A 218 -10.47 2.57 -9.62
CA GLY A 218 -9.09 2.28 -10.00
C GLY A 218 -8.07 3.31 -9.56
N GLU A 219 -8.49 4.43 -8.97
CA GLU A 219 -7.58 5.37 -8.30
C GLU A 219 -7.10 4.83 -6.95
N PRO A 220 -5.93 5.25 -6.45
CA PRO A 220 -5.45 4.86 -5.13
C PRO A 220 -6.47 5.20 -4.03
N ALA A 221 -6.71 4.25 -3.13
CA ALA A 221 -7.62 4.46 -2.01
C ALA A 221 -7.09 5.53 -1.03
N VAL A 222 -7.98 6.25 -0.37
CA VAL A 222 -7.57 7.21 0.66
C VAL A 222 -7.27 6.45 1.94
N VAL A 223 -6.06 6.64 2.48
CA VAL A 223 -5.65 6.05 3.76
C VAL A 223 -5.37 7.15 4.76
N LEU A 224 -6.09 7.17 5.88
CA LEU A 224 -5.90 8.17 6.93
C LEU A 224 -6.15 7.59 8.33
N PRO A 225 -5.64 8.24 9.41
CA PRO A 225 -5.90 7.78 10.77
C PRO A 225 -7.40 7.61 11.03
N LEU A 226 -7.78 6.51 11.67
CA LEU A 226 -9.19 6.17 11.90
C LEU A 226 -9.89 7.22 12.76
N ALA A 227 -9.17 7.86 13.70
CA ALA A 227 -9.71 8.94 14.54
C ALA A 227 -10.14 10.14 13.67
N ASP A 228 -9.24 10.61 12.81
CA ASP A 228 -9.50 11.72 11.88
C ASP A 228 -10.65 11.38 10.93
N TRP A 229 -10.67 10.15 10.40
CA TRP A 229 -11.77 9.68 9.56
C TRP A 229 -13.09 9.70 10.32
N LEU A 230 -13.15 9.19 11.56
CA LEU A 230 -14.36 9.23 12.39
C LEU A 230 -14.82 10.66 12.66
N ASP A 231 -13.89 11.61 12.80
CA ASP A 231 -14.19 13.02 13.03
C ASP A 231 -14.69 13.77 11.80
N GLY A 232 -14.60 13.16 10.61
CA GLY A 232 -15.17 13.71 9.39
C GLY A 232 -14.15 14.03 8.29
N GLU A 233 -12.87 13.78 8.53
CA GLU A 233 -11.81 14.02 7.54
C GLU A 233 -11.96 13.11 6.31
N GLY A 234 -11.32 13.55 5.22
CA GLY A 234 -11.35 12.91 3.90
C GLY A 234 -11.74 13.88 2.77
N PRO A 235 -11.48 13.52 1.50
CA PRO A 235 -11.89 14.33 0.37
C PRO A 235 -13.39 14.65 0.36
N ASN A 236 -13.74 15.89 0.00
CA ASN A 236 -15.13 16.27 -0.10
C ASN A 236 -15.71 15.87 -1.46
N VAL A 237 -16.35 14.69 -1.50
CA VAL A 237 -17.02 14.13 -2.70
C VAL A 237 -18.52 13.88 -2.48
N GLN A 238 -19.07 14.51 -1.44
CA GLN A 238 -20.51 14.52 -1.17
C GLN A 238 -21.25 15.50 -2.06
#